data_AF-A0A7W1H0Q6-F1
#
_entry.id   AF-A0A7W1H0Q6-F1
#
_cell.length_a   1.000
_cell.length_b   1.000
_cell.length_c   1.000
_cell.angle_alpha   90.00
_cell.angle_beta   90.00
_cell.angle_gamma   90.00
#
_symmetry.space_group_name_H-M   'P 1'
#
loop_
_entity.id
_entity.type
_entity.pdbx_description
1 polymer ?
#
loop_
_entity_poly.entity_id
_entity_poly.type
_entity_poly.pdbx_seq_one_letter_code
_entity_poly.pdbx_strand_id
1 'polypeptide(L)'
;YASNESGRYEVYVRSFPGMGARYPVSLDGGTVPVWSPRGGELFYQSGSMMLAAEVDVVGSTFDVLRRTALFSNGDYVSDPTHPGYDVAPDGRHFVMVRNPSGTSRLTVTLNQFQNLGQESSGAAKAALPR
;
A
#
# COMPACT_ATOMS: atom_id res chain seq x y z
N TYR A 1 6.77 4.60 -13.72
CA TYR A 1 5.84 3.53 -14.13
C TYR A 1 6.57 2.19 -14.10
N ALA A 2 5.88 1.06 -14.02
CA ALA A 2 6.48 -0.27 -14.11
C ALA A 2 6.17 -0.91 -15.48
N SER A 3 7.11 -1.66 -16.05
CA SER A 3 6.91 -2.42 -17.29
C SER A 3 7.79 -3.67 -17.29
N ASN A 4 7.32 -4.74 -17.92
CA ASN A 4 7.97 -6.05 -17.99
C ASN A 4 8.68 -6.32 -19.32
N GLU A 5 8.88 -5.29 -20.15
CA GLU A 5 9.50 -5.42 -21.49
C GLU A 5 10.93 -5.97 -21.47
N SER A 6 11.64 -5.86 -20.35
CA SER A 6 12.98 -6.45 -20.15
C SER A 6 12.94 -7.93 -19.74
N GLY A 7 11.76 -8.56 -19.67
CA GLY A 7 11.57 -9.93 -19.19
C GLY A 7 11.31 -10.03 -17.69
N ARG A 8 11.42 -8.92 -16.94
CA ARG A 8 10.96 -8.75 -15.56
C ARG A 8 10.38 -7.37 -15.37
N TYR A 9 9.50 -7.19 -14.39
CA TYR A 9 9.01 -5.86 -14.04
C TYR A 9 10.17 -4.99 -13.54
N GLU A 10 10.35 -3.86 -14.19
CA GLU A 10 11.27 -2.81 -13.77
C GLU A 10 10.51 -1.48 -13.72
N VAL A 11 10.93 -0.61 -12.80
CA VAL A 11 10.49 0.77 -12.70
C VAL A 11 11.30 1.64 -13.66
N TYR A 12 10.58 2.47 -14.39
CA TYR A 12 11.14 3.45 -15.30
C TYR A 12 10.53 4.83 -15.07
N VAL A 13 11.29 5.85 -15.43
CA VAL A 13 10.83 7.23 -15.55
C VAL A 13 10.93 7.67 -17.00
N ARG A 14 9.98 8.50 -17.43
CA ARG A 14 9.95 9.14 -18.74
C ARG A 14 9.32 10.52 -18.58
N SER A 15 9.82 11.50 -19.33
CA SER A 15 9.25 12.84 -19.40
C SER A 15 7.81 12.84 -19.94
N PHE A 16 6.97 13.74 -19.45
CA PHE A 16 5.62 13.98 -19.98
C PHE A 16 5.30 15.50 -19.98
N PRO A 17 4.64 16.05 -21.02
CA PRO A 17 4.15 15.38 -22.23
C PRO A 17 5.27 15.06 -23.23
N GLY A 18 5.18 13.91 -23.93
CA GLY A 18 6.12 13.49 -24.98
C GLY A 18 6.62 12.05 -24.85
N MET A 19 7.22 11.51 -25.91
CA MET A 19 7.86 10.19 -25.94
C MET A 19 9.38 10.31 -25.72
N GLY A 20 9.80 11.12 -24.75
CA GLY A 20 11.21 11.33 -24.42
C GLY A 20 11.91 10.04 -23.98
N ALA A 21 13.20 10.16 -23.67
CA ALA A 21 14.01 9.03 -23.22
C ALA A 21 13.38 8.32 -22.00
N ARG A 22 13.55 7.00 -21.96
CA ARG A 22 13.13 6.15 -20.86
C ARG A 22 14.35 5.86 -19.99
N TYR A 23 14.24 6.17 -18.70
CA TYR A 23 15.30 5.99 -17.74
C TYR A 23 14.99 4.80 -16.82
N PRO A 24 15.83 3.75 -16.79
CA PRO A 24 15.66 2.64 -15.84
C PRO A 24 15.93 3.13 -14.42
N VAL A 25 14.94 2.99 -13.54
CA VAL A 25 15.08 3.32 -12.13
C VAL A 25 15.48 2.10 -11.32
N SER A 26 14.83 0.96 -11.50
CA SER A 26 15.29 -0.29 -10.87
C SER A 26 16.25 -1.07 -11.77
N LEU A 27 17.01 -1.99 -11.19
CA LEU A 27 18.01 -2.82 -11.88
C LEU A 27 17.82 -4.33 -11.65
N ASP A 28 17.01 -4.70 -10.66
CA ASP A 28 16.75 -6.09 -10.29
C ASP A 28 15.34 -6.23 -9.73
N GLY A 29 14.36 -5.93 -10.58
CA GLY A 29 12.96 -5.93 -10.21
C GLY A 29 12.48 -4.61 -9.63
N GLY A 30 11.24 -4.26 -9.96
CA GLY A 30 10.57 -3.12 -9.37
C GLY A 30 9.11 -2.99 -9.83
N THR A 31 8.21 -2.78 -8.88
CA THR A 31 6.78 -2.57 -9.11
C THR A 31 6.24 -1.41 -8.29
N VAL A 32 5.01 -0.99 -8.63
CA VAL A 32 4.20 -0.01 -7.88
C VAL A 32 4.96 1.25 -7.42
N PRO A 33 5.60 1.99 -8.36
CA PRO A 33 6.39 3.15 -7.99
C PRO A 33 5.53 4.34 -7.56
N VAL A 34 5.92 5.01 -6.48
CA VAL A 34 5.28 6.23 -5.94
C VAL A 34 6.34 7.30 -5.70
N TRP A 35 6.11 8.51 -6.20
CA TRP A 35 7.00 9.65 -5.97
C TRP A 35 6.89 10.13 -4.52
N SER A 36 8.03 10.50 -3.93
CA SER A 36 8.05 11.22 -2.66
C SER A 36 7.29 12.54 -2.79
N PRO A 37 6.41 12.90 -1.83
CA PRO A 37 5.77 14.21 -1.79
C PRO A 37 6.76 15.38 -1.72
N ARG A 38 8.00 15.13 -1.31
CA ARG A 38 9.08 16.13 -1.27
C ARG A 38 9.85 16.28 -2.59
N GLY A 39 9.59 15.41 -3.57
CA GLY A 39 10.37 15.31 -4.80
C GLY A 39 11.74 14.66 -4.58
N GLY A 40 12.48 14.46 -5.67
CA GLY A 40 13.86 13.94 -5.63
C GLY A 40 14.02 12.46 -5.25
N GLU A 41 12.93 11.77 -4.92
CA GLU A 41 13.00 10.36 -4.51
C GLU A 41 11.77 9.59 -5.02
N LEU A 42 11.99 8.37 -5.52
CA LEU A 42 10.96 7.46 -5.98
C LEU A 42 10.99 6.20 -5.13
N PHE A 43 9.88 5.87 -4.50
CA PHE A 43 9.71 4.64 -3.74
C PHE A 43 9.12 3.53 -4.61
N TYR A 44 9.54 2.30 -4.41
CA TYR A 44 9.04 1.15 -5.16
C TYR A 44 9.28 -0.16 -4.39
N GLN A 45 8.54 -1.21 -4.77
CA GLN A 45 8.73 -2.54 -4.20
C GLN A 45 9.59 -3.40 -5.13
N SER A 46 10.55 -4.13 -4.57
CA SER A 46 11.22 -5.24 -5.27
C SER A 46 11.20 -6.47 -4.39
N GLY A 47 10.48 -7.51 -4.83
CA GLY A 47 10.24 -8.70 -4.03
C GLY A 47 9.61 -8.35 -2.67
N SER A 48 10.26 -8.80 -1.59
CA SER A 48 9.84 -8.56 -0.21
C SER A 48 10.46 -7.31 0.43
N MET A 49 10.99 -6.38 -0.38
CA MET A 49 11.66 -5.17 0.09
C MET A 49 11.03 -3.90 -0.47
N MET A 50 10.95 -2.89 0.39
CA MET A 50 10.68 -1.52 -0.01
C MET A 50 12.00 -0.81 -0.31
N LEU A 51 12.10 -0.14 -1.45
CA LEU A 51 13.28 0.60 -1.88
C LEU A 51 12.95 2.07 -2.15
N ALA A 52 13.95 2.92 -1.96
CA ALA A 52 13.98 4.30 -2.41
C ALA A 52 15.05 4.47 -3.48
N ALA A 53 14.72 5.16 -4.57
CA ALA A 53 15.68 5.65 -5.54
C ALA A 53 15.75 7.18 -5.43
N GLU A 54 16.92 7.70 -5.03
CA GLU A 54 17.19 9.13 -5.10
C GLU A 54 17.51 9.49 -6.55
N VAL A 55 16.91 10.56 -7.04
CA VAL A 55 17.02 11.00 -8.42
C VAL A 55 17.38 12.46 -8.50
N ASP A 56 18.14 12.81 -9.54
CA ASP A 56 18.39 14.19 -9.91
C ASP A 56 17.75 14.49 -11.26
N VAL A 57 17.17 15.69 -11.38
CA VAL A 57 16.50 16.14 -12.59
C VAL A 57 16.98 17.54 -12.91
N VAL A 58 17.92 17.63 -13.85
CA VAL A 58 18.50 18.89 -14.31
C VAL A 58 18.08 19.14 -15.74
N GLY A 59 17.12 20.04 -15.93
CA GLY A 59 16.54 20.33 -17.24
C GLY A 59 15.83 19.10 -17.82
N SER A 60 16.36 18.56 -18.92
CA SER A 60 15.87 17.33 -19.56
C SER A 60 16.65 16.08 -19.18
N THR A 61 17.67 16.21 -18.32
CA THR A 61 18.48 15.08 -17.87
C THR A 61 17.86 14.48 -16.61
N PHE A 62 17.88 13.16 -16.53
CA PHE A 62 17.40 12.39 -15.39
C PHE A 62 18.46 11.36 -15.00
N ASP A 63 18.89 11.42 -13.75
CA ASP A 63 19.89 10.51 -13.19
C ASP A 63 19.37 9.84 -11.93
N VAL A 64 19.73 8.57 -11.74
CA VAL A 64 19.45 7.84 -10.50
C VAL A 64 20.74 7.81 -9.68
N LEU A 65 20.77 8.60 -8.61
CA LEU A 65 21.97 8.80 -7.79
C LEU A 65 22.28 7.59 -6.92
N ARG A 66 21.26 7.06 -6.23
CA ARG A 66 21.39 5.86 -5.38
C ARG A 66 20.07 5.12 -5.28
N ARG A 67 20.17 3.83 -4.90
CA ARG A 67 19.05 2.97 -4.54
C ARG A 67 19.29 2.43 -3.14
N THR A 68 18.36 2.65 -2.24
CA THR A 68 18.50 2.27 -0.83
C THR A 68 17.34 1.38 -0.44
N ALA A 69 17.66 0.20 0.11
CA ALA A 69 16.66 -0.66 0.70
C ALA A 69 16.23 -0.06 2.06
N LEU A 70 14.92 0.09 2.26
CA LEU A 70 14.37 0.74 3.45
C LEU A 70 13.98 -0.26 4.53
N PHE A 71 13.07 -1.18 4.22
CA PHE A 71 12.57 -2.20 5.14
C PHE A 71 11.88 -3.34 4.38
N SER A 72 11.76 -4.49 5.04
CA SER A 72 11.02 -5.64 4.50
C SER A 72 9.51 -5.38 4.53
N ASN A 73 8.82 -5.71 3.44
CA ASN A 73 7.38 -5.49 3.28
C ASN A 73 6.55 -6.80 3.28
N GLY A 74 7.16 -7.96 3.55
CA GLY A 74 6.49 -9.26 3.47
C GLY A 74 5.31 -9.45 4.45
N ASP A 75 5.29 -8.68 5.53
CA ASP A 75 4.20 -8.65 6.51
C ASP A 75 3.01 -7.81 6.06
N TYR A 76 3.07 -7.14 4.90
CA TYR A 76 2.04 -6.22 4.42
C TYR A 76 1.38 -6.75 3.15
N VAL A 77 0.14 -6.31 2.92
CA VAL A 77 -0.59 -6.59 1.68
C VAL A 77 0.20 -6.00 0.52
N SER A 78 0.47 -6.81 -0.50
CA SER A 78 1.19 -6.40 -1.70
C SER A 78 0.42 -6.86 -2.94
N ASP A 79 0.25 -5.95 -3.88
CA ASP A 79 -0.23 -6.18 -5.24
C ASP A 79 0.84 -5.59 -6.17
N PRO A 80 1.43 -6.36 -7.10
CA PRO A 80 2.47 -5.84 -8.00
C PRO A 80 1.93 -4.83 -9.03
N THR A 81 0.62 -4.64 -9.13
CA THR A 81 -0.04 -3.77 -10.13
C THR A 81 -0.57 -2.47 -9.55
N HIS A 82 -0.89 -2.41 -8.25
CA HIS A 82 -1.41 -1.21 -7.59
C HIS A 82 -0.64 -0.91 -6.29
N PRO A 83 -0.28 0.35 -5.99
CA PRO A 83 0.37 0.69 -4.73
C PRO A 83 -0.51 0.29 -3.53
N GLY A 84 -0.05 -0.70 -2.76
CA GLY A 84 -0.65 -1.09 -1.47
C GLY A 84 -0.19 -0.20 -0.30
N TYR A 85 0.36 0.98 -0.61
CA TYR A 85 0.93 1.90 0.36
C TYR A 85 0.78 3.35 -0.11
N ASP A 86 0.86 4.27 0.84
CA ASP A 86 0.98 5.70 0.59
C ASP A 86 2.12 6.30 1.42
N VAL A 87 2.63 7.46 0.98
CA VAL A 87 3.78 8.14 1.58
C VAL A 87 3.31 9.40 2.28
N ALA A 88 3.65 9.54 3.56
CA ALA A 88 3.28 10.72 4.34
C ALA A 88 3.91 12.00 3.74
N PRO A 89 3.32 13.20 3.97
CA PRO A 89 3.85 14.47 3.45
C PRO A 89 5.30 14.77 3.84
N ASP A 90 5.79 14.18 4.93
CA ASP A 90 7.15 14.35 5.40
C ASP A 90 8.19 13.51 4.63
N GLY A 91 7.74 12.66 3.69
CA GLY A 91 8.56 11.84 2.80
C GLY A 91 9.30 10.69 3.47
N ARG A 92 8.98 10.37 4.73
CA ARG A 92 9.74 9.37 5.52
C ARG A 92 8.86 8.29 6.15
N HIS A 93 7.57 8.55 6.31
CA HIS A 93 6.63 7.59 6.87
C HIS A 93 5.73 7.02 5.77
N PHE A 94 5.33 5.77 5.97
CA PHE A 94 4.49 5.02 5.04
C PHE A 94 3.24 4.55 5.78
N VAL A 95 2.10 4.58 5.10
CA VAL A 95 0.89 3.87 5.54
C VAL A 95 0.76 2.61 4.71
N MET A 96 0.62 1.47 5.38
CA MET A 96 0.57 0.14 4.74
C MET A 96 -0.43 -0.74 5.50
N VAL A 97 -1.13 -1.61 4.78
CA VAL A 97 -2.04 -2.59 5.40
C VAL A 97 -1.25 -3.84 5.76
N ARG A 98 -1.23 -4.20 7.04
CA ARG A 98 -0.55 -5.41 7.50
C ARG A 98 -1.37 -6.65 7.13
N ASN A 99 -0.73 -7.69 6.61
CA ASN A 99 -1.34 -9.01 6.50
C ASN A 99 -1.69 -9.49 7.92
N PRO A 100 -2.92 -9.96 8.15
CA PRO A 100 -3.28 -10.50 9.46
C PRO A 100 -2.41 -11.73 9.75
N SER A 101 -1.65 -11.68 10.84
CA SER A 101 -0.92 -12.83 11.34
C SER A 101 -1.84 -13.66 12.24
N GLY A 102 -2.29 -14.82 11.76
CA GLY A 102 -3.16 -15.76 12.49
C GLY A 102 -4.56 -15.93 11.88
N THR A 103 -5.38 -16.78 12.48
CA THR A 103 -6.76 -17.04 12.02
C THR A 103 -7.67 -15.86 12.37
N SER A 104 -7.94 -15.00 11.41
CA SER A 104 -8.96 -13.96 11.53
C SER A 104 -10.35 -14.60 11.58
N ARG A 105 -11.03 -14.58 12.73
CA ARG A 105 -12.44 -15.01 12.81
C ARG A 105 -13.33 -13.90 12.25
N LEU A 106 -13.64 -13.99 10.96
CA LEU A 106 -14.67 -13.15 10.34
C LEU A 106 -16.03 -13.58 10.86
N THR A 107 -16.62 -12.77 11.75
CA THR A 107 -18.02 -12.95 12.15
C THR A 107 -18.87 -12.07 11.26
N VAL A 108 -19.53 -12.68 10.27
CA VAL A 108 -20.53 -12.00 9.45
C VAL A 108 -21.87 -12.15 10.15
N THR A 109 -22.42 -11.05 10.69
CA THR A 109 -23.82 -11.06 11.09
C THR A 109 -24.67 -10.50 9.97
N LEU A 110 -25.34 -11.38 9.27
CA LEU A 110 -26.38 -11.02 8.31
C LEU A 110 -27.67 -10.77 9.09
N ASN A 111 -28.35 -9.67 8.77
CA ASN A 111 -29.73 -9.42 9.20
C ASN A 111 -29.92 -9.05 10.70
N GLN A 112 -29.21 -8.04 11.20
CA GLN A 112 -29.34 -7.49 12.57
C GLN A 112 -30.64 -6.67 12.80
N PHE A 113 -31.50 -6.50 11.80
CA PHE A 113 -32.67 -5.60 11.88
C PHE A 113 -33.93 -6.25 12.49
N GLN A 114 -33.89 -7.51 12.92
CA GLN A 114 -35.08 -8.22 13.40
C GLN A 114 -35.22 -8.30 14.94
N ASN A 115 -34.25 -7.80 15.72
CA ASN A 115 -34.27 -7.92 17.19
C ASN A 115 -34.32 -6.56 17.92
N LEU A 116 -35.23 -5.67 17.51
CA LEU A 116 -35.57 -4.44 18.27
C LEU A 116 -36.86 -4.57 19.10
N GLY A 117 -37.22 -5.79 19.55
CA GLY A 117 -38.57 -6.04 20.09
C GLY A 117 -38.68 -6.74 21.44
N GLN A 118 -37.60 -7.01 22.18
CA GLN A 118 -37.72 -7.75 23.45
C GLN A 118 -36.73 -7.30 24.53
N GLU A 119 -36.63 -6.00 24.81
CA GLU A 119 -36.21 -5.54 26.14
C GLU A 119 -37.04 -4.32 26.54
N SER A 120 -38.26 -4.57 26.99
CA SER A 120 -38.83 -3.72 28.03
C SER A 120 -39.60 -4.57 29.03
N SER A 121 -39.14 -4.45 30.28
CA SER A 121 -39.86 -4.76 31.52
C SER A 121 -39.95 -6.23 31.95
N GLY A 122 -38.83 -6.72 32.49
CA GLY A 122 -38.90 -7.53 33.70
C GLY A 122 -39.20 -6.62 34.90
N ALA A 123 -40.37 -6.76 35.51
CA ALA A 123 -40.63 -6.30 36.88
C ALA A 123 -41.63 -7.22 37.60
N ALA A 124 -41.07 -7.95 38.58
CA ALA A 124 -41.67 -8.44 39.83
C ALA A 124 -42.68 -9.62 39.83
N LYS A 125 -42.61 -10.35 40.95
CA LYS A 125 -42.95 -11.77 41.18
C LYS A 125 -44.12 -11.88 42.19
N ALA A 126 -44.93 -12.92 42.02
CA ALA A 126 -45.74 -13.68 43.01
C ALA A 126 -47.02 -13.09 43.65
N ALA A 127 -48.17 -13.75 43.43
CA ALA A 127 -48.93 -14.53 44.43
C ALA A 127 -50.24 -15.14 43.86
N LEU A 128 -50.54 -16.39 44.23
CA LEU A 128 -51.82 -17.14 44.17
C LEU A 128 -51.85 -18.02 45.46
N PRO A 129 -52.98 -18.60 45.93
CA PRO A 129 -54.41 -18.54 45.57
C PRO A 129 -55.30 -18.19 46.82
N ARG A 130 -56.64 -18.01 46.76
CA ARG A 130 -57.76 -18.91 46.41
C ARG A 130 -58.96 -18.09 45.94
#